data_AF-A0A523QFY6-F1
#
_entry.id   AF-A0A523QFY6-F1
#
_cell.length_a   1.000
_cell.length_b   1.000
_cell.length_c   1.000
_cell.angle_alpha   90.00
_cell.angle_beta   90.00
_cell.angle_gamma   90.00
#
_symmetry.space_group_name_H-M   'P 1'
#
loop_
_entity.id
_entity.type
_entity.pdbx_description
1 polymer ?
#
loop_
_entity_poly.entity_id
_entity_poly.type
_entity_poly.pdbx_seq_one_letter_code
_entity_poly.pdbx_strand_id
1 'polypeptide(L)' 'MDNEKMRVKIIIRNASTEWGIGYQGPMFEGSLEDAVSHADGICLNSTVWVDDELLLKEGEVVPPDLVELAKACGH' A
#
# COMPACT_ATOMS: atom_id res chain seq x y z
N MET A 1 19.52 18.05 -8.77
CA MET A 1 18.84 16.74 -8.71
C MET A 1 17.81 16.92 -7.62
N ASP A 2 16.64 17.43 -8.00
CA ASP A 2 15.61 17.79 -7.04
C ASP A 2 15.07 16.52 -6.40
N ASN A 3 15.16 16.46 -5.07
CA ASN A 3 14.63 15.36 -4.26
C ASN A 3 13.10 15.50 -4.17
N GLU A 4 12.41 15.46 -5.31
CA GLU A 4 10.97 15.29 -5.33
C GLU A 4 10.65 13.90 -4.80
N LYS A 5 10.12 13.85 -3.58
CA LYS A 5 9.76 12.61 -2.91
C LYS A 5 8.72 11.89 -3.76
N MET A 6 9.12 10.82 -4.46
CA MET A 6 8.18 9.87 -5.06
C MET A 6 7.25 9.35 -3.97
N ARG A 7 5.94 9.58 -4.11
CA ARG A 7 4.93 9.08 -3.19
C ARG A 7 4.40 7.76 -3.73
N VAL A 8 4.51 6.72 -2.92
CA VAL A 8 4.01 5.39 -3.27
C VAL A 8 2.78 5.11 -2.43
N LYS A 9 1.66 4.78 -3.09
CA LYS A 9 0.43 4.35 -2.43
C LYS A 9 0.56 2.87 -2.09
N ILE A 10 0.41 2.49 -0.83
CA ILE A 10 0.41 1.08 -0.40
C ILE A 10 -1.03 0.63 -0.14
N ILE A 11 -1.47 -0.46 -0.76
CA ILE A 11 -2.75 -1.12 -0.44
C ILE A 11 -2.46 -2.59 -0.13
N ILE A 12 -3.07 -3.11 0.93
CA ILE A 12 -3.04 -4.56 1.19
C ILE A 12 -4.35 -5.15 0.65
N ARG A 13 -4.25 -6.10 -0.27
CA ARG A 13 -5.38 -6.84 -0.87
C ARG A 13 -5.09 -8.32 -0.84
N ASN A 14 -5.93 -9.14 -0.19
CA ASN A 14 -5.92 -10.61 -0.25
C ASN A 14 -4.51 -11.20 -0.40
N ALA A 15 -3.67 -11.05 0.62
CA ALA A 15 -2.27 -11.52 0.64
C ALA A 15 -1.27 -10.86 -0.34
N SER A 16 -1.62 -9.70 -0.90
CA SER A 16 -0.77 -8.93 -1.79
C SER A 16 -0.67 -7.48 -1.35
N THR A 17 0.43 -6.85 -1.73
CA THR A 17 0.64 -5.42 -1.53
C THR A 17 0.70 -4.72 -2.89
N GLU A 18 -0.19 -3.76 -3.09
CA GLU A 18 -0.28 -2.91 -4.28
C GLU A 18 0.46 -1.60 -4.02
N TRP A 19 1.24 -1.16 -5.02
CA TRP A 19 2.05 0.06 -5.00
C TRP A 19 1.73 0.90 -6.22
N GLY A 20 1.24 2.13 -6.03
CA GLY A 20 0.91 3.05 -7.13
C GLY A 20 1.93 4.19 -7.30
N ILE A 21 2.27 4.54 -8.54
CA ILE A 21 3.15 5.67 -8.90
C ILE A 21 2.48 6.53 -9.98
N GLY A 22 2.54 7.86 -9.82
CA GLY A 22 2.01 8.82 -10.77
C GLY A 22 0.80 9.57 -10.25
N TYR A 23 -0.23 9.70 -11.09
CA TYR A 23 -1.44 10.48 -10.81
C TYR A 23 -2.17 9.95 -9.57
N GLN A 24 -2.56 10.86 -8.68
CA GLN A 24 -3.28 10.53 -7.46
C GLN A 24 -4.72 11.03 -7.55
N GLY A 25 -5.68 10.17 -7.19
CA GLY A 25 -7.08 10.57 -7.15
C GLY A 25 -7.37 11.63 -6.08
N PRO A 26 -8.51 12.33 -6.16
CA PRO A 26 -8.83 13.49 -5.31
C PRO A 26 -8.99 13.16 -3.81
N MET A 27 -9.08 11.88 -3.44
CA MET A 27 -9.15 11.44 -2.04
C MET A 27 -7.78 11.43 -1.34
N PHE A 28 -6.70 11.62 -2.09
CA PHE A 28 -5.35 11.66 -1.55
C PHE A 28 -4.90 13.11 -1.38
N GLU A 29 -4.45 13.48 -0.18
CA GLU A 29 -4.00 14.82 0.17
C GLU A 29 -2.54 15.07 -0.28
N GLY A 30 -2.26 14.77 -1.54
CA GLY A 30 -1.00 15.08 -2.20
C GLY A 30 -0.80 16.59 -2.35
N SER A 31 0.45 17.06 -2.23
CA SER A 31 0.82 18.46 -2.50
C SER A 31 1.61 18.63 -3.79
N LEU A 32 1.72 17.55 -4.59
CA LEU A 32 2.41 17.53 -5.87
C LEU A 32 1.39 17.73 -6.99
N GLU A 33 1.86 18.19 -8.15
CA GLU A 33 1.02 18.36 -9.33
C GLU A 33 0.55 17.01 -9.90
N ASP A 34 -0.53 17.05 -10.68
CA ASP A 34 -1.09 15.88 -11.35
C ASP A 34 -0.13 15.33 -12.40
N ALA A 35 0.27 14.06 -12.25
CA ALA A 35 1.05 13.37 -13.27
C ALA A 35 0.16 13.01 -14.49
N VAL A 36 0.78 12.89 -15.66
CA VAL A 36 0.09 12.54 -16.92
C VAL A 36 -0.42 11.09 -16.97
N SER A 37 0.04 10.23 -16.06
CA SER A 37 -0.30 8.81 -16.04
C SER A 37 -0.23 8.21 -14.62
N HIS A 38 -0.80 7.03 -14.48
CA HIS A 38 -0.81 6.24 -13.25
C HIS A 38 -0.42 4.79 -13.56
N ALA A 39 0.37 4.17 -12.69
CA ALA A 39 0.72 2.76 -12.78
C ALA A 39 0.68 2.10 -11.40
N ASP A 40 0.10 0.89 -11.34
CA ASP A 40 0.06 0.05 -10.15
C ASP A 40 0.94 -1.19 -10.32
N GLY A 41 1.66 -1.56 -9.27
CA GLY A 41 2.43 -2.80 -9.16
C GLY A 41 1.91 -3.64 -8.00
N ILE A 42 1.73 -4.94 -8.21
CA ILE A 42 1.25 -5.87 -7.18
C ILE A 42 2.38 -6.81 -6.79
N CYS A 43 2.62 -6.94 -5.49
CA CYS A 43 3.59 -7.86 -4.91
C CYS A 43 2.89 -8.88 -4.02
N LEU A 44 2.80 -10.12 -4.51
CA LEU A 44 2.24 -11.26 -3.77
C LEU A 44 3.18 -11.69 -2.65
N ASN A 45 2.62 -12.21 -1.56
CA ASN A 45 3.35 -12.85 -0.45
C ASN A 45 4.45 -11.95 0.12
N SER A 46 4.21 -10.64 0.15
CA SER A 46 5.16 -9.66 0.67
C SER A 46 5.19 -9.69 2.20
N THR A 47 6.34 -9.30 2.77
CA THR A 47 6.42 -8.92 4.17
C THR A 47 6.45 -7.40 4.23
N VAL A 48 5.49 -6.79 4.92
CA VAL A 48 5.33 -5.33 5.00
C VAL A 48 5.46 -4.89 6.45
N TRP A 49 6.36 -3.92 6.64
CA TRP A 49 6.53 -3.19 7.88
C TRP A 49 6.02 -1.76 7.68
N VAL A 50 5.30 -1.25 8.67
CA VAL A 50 4.93 0.16 8.76
C VAL A 50 5.63 0.70 10.00
N ASP A 51 6.60 1.57 9.78
CA ASP A 51 7.58 1.96 10.81
C ASP A 51 8.23 0.72 11.45
N ASP A 52 8.04 0.52 12.74
CA ASP A 52 8.58 -0.62 13.50
C ASP A 52 7.55 -1.75 13.70
N GLU A 53 6.35 -1.64 13.12
CA GLU A 53 5.27 -2.63 13.26
C GLU A 53 5.16 -3.55 12.04
N LEU A 54 5.15 -4.86 12.29
CA LEU A 54 4.93 -5.86 11.26
C LEU A 54 3.43 -5.96 10.94
N LEU A 55 3.05 -5.51 9.74
CA LEU A 55 1.65 -5.49 9.29
C LEU A 55 1.28 -6.75 8.51
N LEU A 56 2.18 -7.18 7.61
CA LEU A 56 2.01 -8.36 6.75
C LEU A 56 3.27 -9.22 6.82
N LYS A 57 3.13 -10.53 6.98
CA LYS A 57 4.23 -11.50 6.92
C LYS A 57 3.93 -12.54 5.85
N GLU A 58 4.70 -12.51 4.77
CA GLU A 58 4.57 -13.45 3.64
C GLU A 58 3.14 -13.54 3.06
N GLY A 59 2.41 -12.43 3.07
CA GLY A 59 1.00 -12.39 2.64
C GLY A 59 -0.03 -12.56 3.76
N GLU A 60 0.37 -12.82 4.99
CA GLU A 60 -0.54 -13.00 6.13
C GLU A 60 -0.60 -11.75 7.01
N VAL A 61 -1.81 -11.29 7.35
CA VAL A 61 -2.01 -10.17 8.29
C VAL A 61 -1.58 -10.59 9.69
N VAL A 62 -0.74 -9.77 10.35
CA VAL A 62 -0.15 -10.10 11.66
C VAL A 62 -0.89 -9.46 12.85
N PRO A 63 -1.26 -8.17 12.83
CA PRO A 63 -1.87 -7.53 14.00
C PRO A 63 -3.23 -8.15 14.36
N PRO A 64 -3.45 -8.60 15.62
CA PRO A 64 -4.65 -9.33 16.02
C PRO A 64 -5.97 -8.60 15.70
N ASP A 65 -5.99 -7.28 15.93
CA ASP A 65 -7.17 -6.45 15.71
C ASP A 65 -7.54 -6.34 14.21
N LEU A 66 -6.56 -6.52 13.32
CA LEU A 66 -6.74 -6.49 11.88
C LEU A 66 -7.04 -7.87 11.29
N VAL A 67 -6.57 -8.96 11.93
CA VAL A 67 -6.84 -10.34 11.48
C VAL A 67 -8.32 -10.62 11.40
N GLU A 68 -9.10 -10.21 12.40
CA GLU A 68 -10.56 -10.44 12.41
C GLU A 68 -11.27 -9.64 11.30
N LEU A 69 -10.83 -8.42 11.03
CA LEU A 69 -11.32 -7.61 9.91
C LEU A 69 -10.94 -8.23 8.57
N ALA A 70 -9.71 -8.74 8.44
CA ALA A 70 -9.24 -9.37 7.22
C ALA A 70 -10.05 -10.63 6.90
N LYS A 71 -10.31 -11.50 7.89
CA LYS A 71 -11.19 -12.67 7.73
C LYS A 71 -12.60 -12.27 7.29
N ALA A 72 -13.16 -11.22 7.88
CA ALA A 72 -14.47 -10.71 7.49
C ALA A 72 -14.51 -10.19 6.04
N CYS A 73 -13.36 -9.76 5.49
CA CYS A 73 -13.20 -9.32 4.11
C CYS A 73 -12.83 -10.45 3.12
N GLY A 74 -12.72 -11.69 3.59
CA GLY A 74 -12.39 -12.85 2.75
C GLY A 74 -10.89 -13.08 2.56
N HIS A 75 -10.07 -12.64 3.53
CA HIS A 75 -8.67 -13.02 3.63
C HIS A 75 -8.50 -14.48 4.08
#